data_AF-A0A9X2CW61-F1
#
_entry.id   AF-A0A9X2CW61-F1
#
_cell.length_a   1.000
_cell.length_b   1.000
_cell.length_c   1.000
_cell.angle_alpha   90.00
_cell.angle_beta   90.00
_cell.angle_gamma   90.00
#
_symmetry.space_group_name_H-M   'P 1'
#
loop_
_entity.id
_entity.type
_entity.pdbx_description
1 polymer ?
#
loop_
_entity_poly.entity_id
_entity_poly.type
_entity_poly.pdbx_seq_one_letter_code
_entity_poly.pdbx_strand_id
1 'polypeptide(L)'
;MASEDYIEECLYRVQNLIDRALTELMEVKMIRENDPTEYAFIQKELGDLQGEFDQLVTEDQDPRLEEAQKRLNEVREIMEKGI
;
A
#
# COMPACT_ATOMS: atom_id res chain seq x y z
N MET A 1 -11.76 14.52 12.56
CA MET A 1 -12.99 14.08 11.87
C MET A 1 -12.93 14.62 10.46
N ALA A 2 -12.17 13.90 9.65
CA ALA A 2 -12.25 13.90 8.21
C ALA A 2 -13.70 13.70 7.76
N SER A 3 -14.04 14.28 6.61
CA SER A 3 -15.30 14.00 5.94
C SER A 3 -15.33 12.57 5.43
N GLU A 4 -16.52 11.97 5.39
CA GLU A 4 -16.73 10.61 4.86
C GLU A 4 -16.18 10.47 3.43
N ASP A 5 -16.37 11.48 2.58
CA ASP A 5 -15.80 11.54 1.22
C ASP A 5 -14.26 11.44 1.20
N TYR A 6 -13.59 12.02 2.20
CA TYR A 6 -12.12 11.99 2.28
C TYR A 6 -11.63 10.60 2.71
N ILE A 7 -12.34 9.96 3.64
CA ILE A 7 -12.07 8.58 4.05
C ILE A 7 -12.26 7.63 2.86
N GLU A 8 -13.33 7.80 2.08
CA GLU A 8 -13.57 6.99 0.88
C GLU A 8 -12.48 7.19 -0.18
N GLU A 9 -12.06 8.43 -0.43
CA GLU A 9 -10.97 8.72 -1.37
C GLU A 9 -9.66 8.07 -0.93
N CYS A 10 -9.33 8.18 0.36
CA CYS A 10 -8.15 7.53 0.95
C CYS A 10 -8.19 6.01 0.81
N LEU A 11 -9.33 5.38 1.13
CA LEU A 11 -9.52 3.94 0.97
C LEU A 11 -9.39 3.51 -0.50
N TYR A 12 -9.96 4.27 -1.42
CA TYR A 12 -9.86 4.00 -2.86
C TYR A 12 -8.41 4.09 -3.36
N ARG A 13 -7.64 5.08 -2.89
CA ARG A 13 -6.23 5.23 -3.23
C ARG A 13 -5.40 4.06 -2.69
N VAL A 14 -5.61 3.64 -1.44
CA VAL A 14 -4.94 2.46 -0.87
C VAL A 14 -5.26 1.20 -1.64
N GLN A 15 -6.54 0.95 -1.92
CA GLN A 15 -6.98 -0.23 -2.64
C GLN A 15 -6.31 -0.33 -4.02
N ASN A 16 -6.30 0.78 -4.77
CA ASN A 16 -5.61 0.83 -6.06
C ASN A 16 -4.10 0.59 -5.95
N LEU A 17 -3.45 1.13 -4.91
CA LEU A 17 -2.01 0.97 -4.73
C LEU A 17 -1.66 -0.48 -4.35
N ILE A 18 -2.47 -1.10 -3.49
CA ILE A 18 -2.37 -2.52 -3.16
C ILE A 18 -2.53 -3.37 -4.42
N ASP A 19 -3.56 -3.11 -5.23
CA ASP A 19 -3.81 -3.87 -6.46
C ASP A 19 -2.65 -3.72 -7.46
N ARG A 20 -2.10 -2.50 -7.60
CA ARG A 20 -0.88 -2.25 -8.39
C ARG A 20 0.31 -3.00 -7.82
N ALA A 21 0.58 -2.89 -6.53
CA ALA A 21 1.72 -3.57 -5.88
C ALA A 21 1.63 -5.10 -6.00
N LEU A 22 0.44 -5.68 -5.89
CA LEU A 22 0.21 -7.11 -6.08
C LEU A 22 0.36 -7.55 -7.54
N THR A 23 -0.12 -6.73 -8.49
CA THR A 23 0.05 -6.97 -9.93
C THR A 23 1.54 -6.97 -10.28
N GLU A 24 2.24 -5.95 -9.82
CA GLU A 24 3.67 -5.80 -10.00
C GLU A 24 4.46 -6.86 -9.23
N LEU A 25 4.01 -7.34 -8.07
CA LEU A 25 4.63 -8.52 -7.42
C LEU A 25 4.51 -9.78 -8.28
N MET A 26 3.38 -9.96 -8.98
CA MET A 26 3.21 -11.08 -9.92
C MET A 26 4.09 -10.91 -11.17
N GLU A 27 4.23 -9.69 -11.67
CA GLU A 27 5.10 -9.37 -12.83
C GLU A 27 6.58 -9.38 -12.46
N VAL A 28 6.97 -8.85 -11.29
CA VAL A 28 8.33 -8.88 -10.73
C VAL A 28 8.76 -10.30 -10.38
N LYS A 29 7.85 -11.23 -10.08
CA LYS A 29 8.21 -12.66 -10.06
C LYS A 29 8.69 -13.18 -11.43
N MET A 30 8.28 -12.56 -12.54
CA MET A 30 8.87 -12.78 -13.87
C MET A 30 10.09 -11.88 -14.14
N ILE A 31 10.17 -10.66 -13.57
CA ILE A 31 11.21 -9.63 -13.86
C ILE A 31 12.37 -9.62 -12.85
N ARG A 32 12.34 -10.38 -11.74
CA ARG A 32 13.47 -10.52 -10.79
C ARG A 32 14.77 -10.98 -11.48
N GLU A 33 14.67 -11.55 -12.67
CA GLU A 33 15.82 -11.89 -13.52
C GLU A 33 16.33 -10.72 -14.40
N ASN A 34 15.59 -9.62 -14.60
CA ASN A 34 15.89 -8.59 -15.60
C ASN A 34 15.92 -7.10 -15.16
N ASP A 35 15.15 -6.60 -14.16
CA ASP A 35 15.27 -5.18 -13.72
C ASP A 35 14.86 -4.92 -12.24
N PRO A 36 15.79 -4.61 -11.33
CA PRO A 36 15.51 -4.37 -9.91
C PRO A 36 14.93 -2.98 -9.59
N THR A 37 14.83 -2.08 -10.58
CA THR A 37 14.51 -0.66 -10.35
C THR A 37 13.03 -0.41 -10.07
N GLU A 38 12.14 -1.09 -10.79
CA GLU A 38 10.67 -0.94 -10.64
C GLU A 38 10.19 -1.46 -9.29
N TYR A 39 10.74 -2.59 -8.86
CA TYR A 39 10.45 -3.16 -7.55
C TYR A 39 10.79 -2.21 -6.39
N ALA A 40 11.96 -1.55 -6.45
CA ALA A 40 12.38 -0.58 -5.45
C ALA A 40 11.50 0.69 -5.45
N PHE A 41 11.02 1.10 -6.62
CA PHE A 41 10.11 2.24 -6.76
C PHE A 41 8.77 1.96 -6.07
N ILE A 42 8.19 0.78 -6.28
CA ILE A 42 6.90 0.40 -5.69
C ILE A 42 7.03 0.19 -4.19
N GLN A 43 8.12 -0.42 -3.71
CA GLN A 43 8.39 -0.50 -2.27
C GLN A 43 8.42 0.90 -1.62
N LYS A 44 9.01 1.88 -2.30
CA LYS A 44 9.02 3.26 -1.83
C LYS A 44 7.62 3.87 -1.81
N GLU A 45 6.85 3.75 -2.90
CA GLU A 45 5.47 4.27 -2.95
C GLU A 45 4.59 3.68 -1.84
N LEU A 46 4.72 2.37 -1.56
CA LEU A 46 4.01 1.74 -0.45
C LEU A 46 4.42 2.31 0.91
N GLY A 47 5.72 2.56 1.12
CA GLY A 47 6.22 3.14 2.37
C GLY A 47 5.74 4.58 2.59
N ASP A 48 5.75 5.39 1.54
CA ASP A 48 5.27 6.78 1.59
C ASP A 48 3.76 6.82 1.90
N LEU A 49 2.97 5.97 1.22
CA LEU A 49 1.52 5.90 1.43
C LEU A 49 1.16 5.38 2.83
N GLN A 50 1.98 4.47 3.39
CA GLN A 50 1.81 4.00 4.75
C GLN A 50 2.00 5.12 5.77
N GLY A 51 3.01 5.98 5.57
CA GLY A 51 3.23 7.13 6.44
C GLY A 51 2.04 8.09 6.43
N GLU A 52 1.42 8.32 5.27
CA GLU A 52 0.19 9.10 5.15
C GLU A 52 -0.98 8.42 5.87
N PHE A 53 -1.13 7.10 5.73
CA PHE A 53 -2.22 6.34 6.34
C PHE A 53 -2.10 6.22 7.86
N ASP A 54 -0.89 6.05 8.39
CA ASP A 54 -0.63 5.99 9.83
C ASP A 54 -1.05 7.29 10.52
N GLN A 55 -0.83 8.44 9.87
CA GLN A 55 -1.32 9.74 10.35
C GLN A 55 -2.84 9.81 10.31
N LEU A 56 -3.44 9.40 9.20
CA LEU A 56 -4.89 9.36 9.01
C LEU A 56 -5.62 8.48 10.03
N VAL A 57 -5.11 7.27 10.32
CA VAL A 57 -5.66 6.36 11.33
C VAL A 57 -5.53 6.94 12.75
N THR A 58 -4.43 7.67 13.00
CA THR A 58 -4.22 8.32 14.30
C THR A 58 -5.17 9.51 14.50
N GLU A 59 -5.48 10.24 13.43
CA GLU A 59 -6.39 11.40 13.43
C GLU A 59 -7.87 11.01 13.37
N ASP A 60 -8.18 9.91 12.67
CA ASP A 60 -9.51 9.34 12.54
C ASP A 60 -9.46 7.84 12.85
N GLN A 61 -10.04 7.47 14.00
CA GLN A 61 -10.18 6.08 14.46
C GLN A 61 -11.28 5.34 13.68
N ASP A 62 -11.32 5.51 12.37
CA ASP A 62 -12.26 4.82 11.49
C ASP A 62 -11.76 3.38 11.30
N PRO A 63 -12.57 2.36 11.65
CA PRO A 63 -12.17 0.96 11.53
C PRO A 63 -11.85 0.55 10.08
N ARG A 64 -12.38 1.26 9.08
CA ARG A 64 -12.05 1.03 7.67
C ARG A 64 -10.62 1.43 7.36
N LEU A 65 -10.14 2.52 7.97
CA LEU A 65 -8.75 2.98 7.82
C LEU A 65 -7.79 1.99 8.50
N GLU A 66 -8.14 1.47 9.68
CA GLU A 66 -7.36 0.41 10.35
C GLU A 66 -7.27 -0.86 9.49
N GLU A 67 -8.36 -1.30 8.87
CA GLU A 67 -8.35 -2.48 7.99
C GLU A 67 -7.47 -2.25 6.76
N ALA A 68 -7.58 -1.08 6.13
CA ALA A 68 -6.76 -0.70 4.98
C ALA A 68 -5.28 -0.60 5.34
N GLN A 69 -4.94 -0.03 6.50
CA GLN A 69 -3.58 0.02 7.03
C GLN A 69 -3.01 -1.39 7.25
N LYS A 70 -3.81 -2.31 7.78
CA LYS A 70 -3.39 -3.69 7.99
C LYS A 70 -3.09 -4.38 6.65
N ARG A 71 -3.95 -4.23 5.65
CA ARG A 71 -3.70 -4.80 4.31
C ARG A 71 -2.46 -4.22 3.64
N LEU A 72 -2.25 -2.91 3.76
CA LEU A 72 -1.06 -2.25 3.23
C LEU A 72 0.22 -2.82 3.86
N ASN A 73 0.23 -3.02 5.17
CA ASN A 73 1.33 -3.66 5.90
C ASN A 73 1.58 -5.09 5.42
N GLU A 74 0.52 -5.90 5.26
CA GLU A 74 0.64 -7.28 4.78
C GLU A 74 1.30 -7.33 3.39
N VAL A 75 0.89 -6.46 2.46
CA VAL A 75 1.48 -6.38 1.11
C VAL A 75 2.94 -5.95 1.19
N ARG A 76 3.27 -4.95 2.02
CA ARG A 76 4.66 -4.51 2.20
C ARG A 76 5.55 -5.62 2.74
N GLU A 77 5.07 -6.36 3.74
CA GLU A 77 5.79 -7.52 4.26
C GLU A 77 6.00 -8.60 3.20
N ILE A 78 4.99 -8.86 2.36
CA ILE A 78 5.10 -9.81 1.24
C ILE A 78 6.16 -9.35 0.24
N MET A 79 6.21 -8.05 -0.06
CA MET A 79 7.27 -7.47 -0.89
C MET A 79 8.62 -7.66 -0.20
N GLU A 80 8.84 -7.12 1.00
CA GLU A 80 10.11 -7.22 1.74
C GLU A 80 10.64 -8.65 1.87
N LYS A 81 9.77 -9.61 2.19
CA LYS A 81 10.12 -11.03 2.30
C LYS A 81 10.37 -11.68 0.94
N GLY A 82 9.85 -11.08 -0.12
CA GLY A 82 10.20 -11.34 -1.50
C GLY A 82 10.11 -12.81 -1.84
N ILE A 83 8.88 -13.32 -1.98
CA ILE A 83 8.58 -14.73 -2.29
C ILE A 83 9.46 -15.26 -3.43
#